data_AF-A0A8C6W295-F1
#
_entry.id   AF-A0A8C6W295-F1
#
_cell.length_a   1.000
_cell.length_b   1.000
_cell.length_c   1.000
_cell.angle_alpha   90.00
_cell.angle_beta   90.00
_cell.angle_gamma   90.00
#
_symmetry.space_group_name_H-M   'P 1'
#
loop_
_entity.id
_entity.type
_entity.pdbx_description
1 polymer ?
#
loop_
_entity_poly.entity_id
_entity_poly.type
_entity_poly.pdbx_seq_one_letter_code
_entity_poly.pdbx_strand_id
1 'polypeptide(L)'
;AGVEMPWTVLLLAVGSLAIPEPSIFLVPPHPSSQDDPIHISCTAPGDVLGANFTLYRGQEVLQFLQAPEDQPGVTFTVTASDGGETAGGSYRCQYGVMGENSQPQLSDLSQPLQVSFP
;
A
#
# COMPACT_ATOMS: atom_id res chain seq x y z
N ALA A 1 -55.50 -12.92 10.83
CA ALA A 1 -54.56 -12.26 11.75
C ALA A 1 -53.69 -13.32 12.40
N GLY A 2 -52.37 -13.21 12.31
CA GLY A 2 -51.46 -14.17 12.97
C GLY A 2 -50.05 -14.27 12.39
N VAL A 3 -49.36 -13.13 12.31
CA VAL A 3 -47.91 -12.87 12.41
C VAL A 3 -46.93 -13.81 11.66
N GLU A 4 -46.32 -13.22 10.61
CA GLU A 4 -45.00 -13.57 10.07
C GLU A 4 -43.87 -13.14 11.03
N MET A 5 -42.80 -13.96 11.11
CA MET A 5 -41.40 -13.63 10.78
C MET A 5 -40.44 -14.54 11.58
N PRO A 6 -39.62 -15.39 10.93
CA PRO A 6 -38.47 -15.98 11.60
C PRO A 6 -37.35 -14.93 11.66
N TRP A 7 -37.41 -14.04 12.65
CA TRP A 7 -36.30 -13.13 12.95
C TRP A 7 -35.23 -13.83 13.79
N THR A 8 -34.24 -14.40 13.12
CA THR A 8 -32.86 -14.39 13.64
C THR A 8 -31.88 -14.42 12.47
N VAL A 9 -31.72 -13.30 11.76
CA VAL A 9 -30.48 -13.10 10.99
C VAL A 9 -29.43 -12.70 12.01
N LEU A 10 -28.65 -13.67 12.48
CA LEU A 10 -27.48 -13.42 13.29
C LEU A 10 -26.40 -12.82 12.36
N LEU A 11 -26.31 -11.48 12.33
CA LEU A 11 -25.20 -10.80 11.69
C LEU A 11 -23.97 -11.00 12.57
N LEU A 12 -23.22 -12.08 12.32
CA LEU A 12 -21.85 -12.21 12.82
C LEU A 12 -21.02 -11.14 12.12
N ALA A 13 -20.87 -9.99 12.76
CA ALA A 13 -19.77 -9.08 12.44
C ALA A 13 -18.48 -9.79 12.86
N VAL A 14 -17.92 -10.58 11.96
CA VAL A 14 -16.54 -11.06 12.08
C VAL A 14 -15.69 -9.80 11.95
N GLY A 15 -15.28 -9.22 13.08
CA GLY A 15 -14.37 -8.09 13.09
C GLY A 15 -13.17 -8.43 12.22
N SER A 16 -13.03 -7.73 11.10
CA SER A 16 -11.95 -7.99 10.16
C SER A 16 -10.64 -7.62 10.86
N LEU A 17 -9.84 -8.63 11.21
CA LEU A 17 -8.43 -8.52 11.60
C LEU A 17 -7.56 -8.12 10.38
N ALA A 18 -8.08 -7.26 9.50
CA ALA A 18 -7.36 -6.82 8.32
C ALA A 18 -6.58 -5.56 8.69
N ILE A 19 -5.25 -5.66 8.61
CA ILE A 19 -4.38 -4.49 8.74
C ILE A 19 -4.73 -3.52 7.60
N PRO A 20 -5.08 -2.27 7.92
CA PRO A 20 -5.68 -1.35 6.94
C PRO A 20 -4.70 -1.03 5.81
N GLU A 21 -5.22 -0.78 4.61
CA GLU A 21 -4.41 -0.47 3.43
C GLU A 21 -3.59 0.83 3.62
N PRO A 22 -2.36 0.91 3.08
CA PRO A 22 -1.61 2.15 3.06
C PRO A 22 -2.14 3.09 1.97
N SER A 23 -1.87 4.37 2.17
CA SER A 23 -2.06 5.39 1.13
C SER A 23 -0.83 5.48 0.23
N ILE A 24 -1.04 5.75 -1.06
CA ILE A 24 0.03 5.85 -2.06
C ILE A 24 -0.18 7.09 -2.93
N PHE A 25 0.87 7.88 -3.12
CA PHE A 25 0.81 9.11 -3.91
C PHE A 25 2.12 9.37 -4.66
N LEU A 26 1.99 9.98 -5.83
CA LEU A 26 3.12 10.55 -6.55
C LEU A 26 3.47 11.88 -5.88
N VAL A 27 4.75 12.09 -5.55
CA VAL A 27 5.20 13.35 -4.94
C VAL A 27 6.01 14.19 -5.94
N PRO A 28 5.89 15.54 -5.90
CA PRO A 28 6.69 16.41 -6.74
C PRO A 28 8.21 16.23 -6.49
N PRO A 29 9.05 16.42 -7.52
CA PRO A 29 8.69 16.80 -8.89
C PRO A 29 8.07 15.62 -9.67
N HIS A 30 7.01 15.91 -10.44
CA HIS A 30 6.40 14.92 -11.32
C HIS A 30 7.31 14.67 -12.54
N PRO A 31 7.43 13.42 -13.01
CA PRO A 31 8.31 13.10 -14.13
C PRO A 31 7.80 13.74 -15.42
N SER A 32 8.71 14.30 -16.22
CA SER A 32 8.41 14.89 -17.53
C SER A 32 8.66 13.90 -18.67
N SER A 33 9.43 12.84 -18.42
CA SER A 33 9.75 11.76 -19.36
C SER A 33 9.93 10.43 -18.65
N GLN A 34 9.96 9.34 -19.42
CA GLN A 34 10.16 7.98 -18.91
C GLN A 34 11.52 7.74 -18.24
N ASP A 35 12.50 8.61 -18.51
CA ASP A 35 13.86 8.54 -17.98
C ASP A 35 14.01 9.33 -16.69
N ASP A 36 13.03 10.18 -16.35
CA ASP A 36 13.05 10.94 -15.10
C ASP A 36 12.74 10.04 -13.91
N PRO A 37 13.42 10.24 -12.75
CA PRO A 37 13.10 9.52 -11.55
C PRO A 37 11.69 9.86 -11.06
N ILE A 38 11.01 8.84 -10.54
CA ILE A 38 9.67 8.95 -9.99
C ILE A 38 9.76 8.79 -8.48
N HIS A 39 9.18 9.75 -7.75
CA HIS A 39 9.11 9.69 -6.29
C HIS A 39 7.71 9.28 -5.85
N ILE A 40 7.59 8.12 -5.22
CA ILE A 40 6.31 7.57 -4.77
C ILE A 40 6.31 7.50 -3.25
N SER A 41 5.44 8.27 -2.61
CA SER A 41 5.21 8.19 -1.17
C SER A 41 4.22 7.09 -0.86
N CYS A 42 4.53 6.30 0.17
CA CYS A 42 3.62 5.33 0.74
C CYS A 42 3.56 5.48 2.26
N THR A 43 2.35 5.55 2.82
CA THR A 43 2.14 5.89 4.23
C THR A 43 1.09 4.99 4.85
N ALA A 44 1.46 4.33 5.94
CA ALA A 44 0.55 3.54 6.75
C ALA A 44 -0.42 4.47 7.52
N PRO A 45 -1.67 4.05 7.75
CA PRO A 45 -2.64 4.86 8.48
C PRO A 45 -2.41 4.81 10.00
N GLY A 46 -2.95 5.81 10.71
CA GLY A 46 -2.93 5.87 12.17
C GLY A 46 -1.52 6.07 12.73
N ASP A 47 -1.21 5.35 13.81
CA ASP A 47 0.04 5.48 14.57
C ASP A 47 1.06 4.38 14.23
N VAL A 48 0.95 3.77 13.05
CA VAL A 48 1.93 2.78 12.58
C VAL A 48 3.21 3.50 12.18
N LEU A 49 4.29 3.30 12.94
CA LEU A 49 5.60 3.91 12.71
C LEU A 49 6.68 2.84 12.49
N GLY A 50 7.75 3.20 11.78
CA GLY A 50 8.91 2.32 11.60
C GLY A 50 8.64 1.03 10.81
N ALA A 51 7.49 0.95 10.12
CA ALA A 51 7.07 -0.23 9.39
C ALA A 51 7.92 -0.47 8.14
N ASN A 52 7.88 -1.71 7.66
CA ASN A 52 8.50 -2.10 6.41
C ASN A 52 7.51 -1.95 5.27
N PHE A 53 7.93 -1.33 4.17
CA PHE A 53 7.11 -1.05 2.99
C PHE A 53 7.67 -1.75 1.76
N THR A 54 6.77 -2.28 0.94
CA THR A 54 7.10 -2.91 -0.34
C THR A 54 6.35 -2.19 -1.45
N LEU A 55 7.07 -1.76 -2.49
CA LEU A 55 6.50 -1.19 -3.69
C LEU A 55 6.40 -2.25 -4.79
N TYR A 56 5.22 -2.32 -5.40
CA TYR A 56 4.90 -3.25 -6.48
C TYR A 56 4.57 -2.50 -7.76
N ARG A 57 4.90 -3.12 -8.90
CA ARG A 57 4.35 -2.80 -10.21
C ARG A 57 3.71 -4.06 -10.78
N GLY A 58 2.38 -4.04 -10.94
CA GLY A 58 1.64 -5.28 -11.23
C GLY A 58 1.82 -6.30 -10.10
N GLN A 59 2.46 -7.44 -10.41
CA GLN A 59 2.79 -8.50 -9.43
C GLN A 59 4.27 -8.51 -9.04
N GLU A 60 5.09 -7.65 -9.65
CA GLU A 60 6.53 -7.59 -9.40
C GLU A 60 6.84 -6.69 -8.21
N VAL A 61 7.74 -7.15 -7.34
CA VAL A 61 8.31 -6.34 -6.25
C VAL A 61 9.46 -5.52 -6.83
N LEU A 62 9.35 -4.20 -6.76
CA LEU A 62 10.40 -3.29 -7.25
C LEU A 62 11.40 -2.95 -6.15
N GLN A 63 10.89 -2.49 -5.00
CA GLN A 63 11.72 -1.98 -3.91
C GLN A 63 11.12 -2.30 -2.56
N PHE A 64 11.99 -2.39 -1.56
CA PHE A 64 11.65 -2.60 -0.16
C PHE A 64 12.38 -1.55 0.67
N LEU A 65 11.64 -0.80 1.50
CA LEU A 65 12.20 0.24 2.36
C LEU A 65 11.58 0.14 3.75
N GLN A 66 12.39 0.38 4.77
CA GLN A 66 11.91 0.54 6.14
C GLN A 66 11.73 2.03 6.43
N ALA A 67 10.58 2.40 7.00
CA ALA A 67 10.39 3.75 7.50
C ALA A 67 11.29 3.99 8.72
N PRO A 68 11.82 5.20 8.92
CA PRO A 68 12.42 5.59 10.21
C PRO A 68 11.48 5.29 11.38
N GLU A 69 12.03 4.99 12.56
CA GLU A 69 11.26 4.51 13.72
C GLU A 69 10.13 5.46 14.15
N ASP A 70 10.27 6.76 13.85
CA ASP A 70 9.34 7.83 14.20
C ASP A 70 8.44 8.26 13.02
N GLN A 71 8.54 7.59 11.87
CA GLN A 71 7.82 7.98 10.65
C GLN A 71 6.83 6.90 10.19
N PRO A 72 5.66 7.32 9.64
CA PRO A 72 4.60 6.40 9.22
C PRO A 72 4.76 5.89 7.79
N GLY A 73 5.85 6.23 7.10
CA GLY A 73 5.95 5.96 5.67
C GLY A 73 7.33 6.17 5.09
N VAL A 74 7.43 5.91 3.79
CA VAL A 74 8.66 6.01 2.99
C VAL A 74 8.37 6.72 1.68
N THR A 75 9.42 7.24 1.04
CA THR A 75 9.38 7.66 -0.36
C THR A 75 10.32 6.76 -1.17
N PHE A 76 9.76 6.02 -2.11
CA PHE A 76 10.50 5.23 -3.07
C PHE A 76 11.00 6.12 -4.21
N THR A 77 12.19 5.82 -4.73
CA THR A 77 12.72 6.48 -5.93
C THR A 77 12.84 5.44 -7.03
N VAL A 78 11.95 5.49 -8.01
CA VAL A 78 11.87 4.52 -9.09
C VAL A 78 12.50 5.10 -10.36
N THR A 79 13.35 4.32 -11.00
CA THR A 79 14.00 4.63 -12.27
C THR A 79 13.61 3.60 -13.33
N ALA A 80 13.89 3.85 -14.61
CA ALA A 80 13.65 2.88 -15.68
C ALA A 80 14.32 1.52 -15.41
N SER A 81 15.47 1.50 -14.72
CA SER A 81 16.18 0.27 -14.36
C SER A 81 15.43 -0.64 -13.36
N ASP A 82 14.49 -0.10 -12.58
CA ASP A 82 13.83 -0.87 -11.52
C ASP A 82 12.76 -1.84 -12.05
N GLY A 83 12.25 -1.69 -13.28
CA GLY A 83 11.08 -2.45 -13.76
C GLY A 83 10.91 -2.58 -15.27
N GLY A 84 12.00 -2.56 -16.04
CA GLY A 84 12.00 -2.72 -17.51
C GLY A 84 11.90 -1.40 -18.30
N GLU A 85 11.70 -1.48 -19.63
CA GLU A 85 11.94 -0.37 -20.59
C GLU A 85 11.27 0.99 -20.30
N THR A 86 10.29 1.09 -19.38
CA THR A 86 9.73 2.38 -18.95
C THR A 86 9.45 2.43 -17.44
N ALA A 87 9.60 3.62 -16.84
CA ALA A 87 9.22 3.87 -15.45
C ALA A 87 7.69 4.08 -15.27
N GLY A 88 6.89 3.99 -16.33
CA GLY A 88 5.43 4.18 -16.27
C GLY A 88 4.67 2.97 -15.74
N GLY A 89 3.38 3.15 -15.45
CA GLY A 89 2.45 2.06 -15.16
C GLY A 89 1.72 2.16 -13.82
N SER A 90 1.15 1.03 -13.40
CA SER A 90 0.32 0.92 -12.20
C SER A 90 1.13 0.42 -11.01
N TYR A 91 1.26 1.28 -10.00
CA TYR A 91 1.96 0.98 -8.76
C TYR A 91 1.00 0.67 -7.63
N ARG A 92 1.41 -0.22 -6.73
CA ARG A 92 0.72 -0.49 -5.46
C ARG A 92 1.74 -0.62 -4.35
N CYS A 93 1.34 -0.31 -3.14
CA CYS A 93 2.20 -0.41 -1.97
C CYS A 93 1.55 -1.30 -0.90
N GLN A 94 2.39 -1.96 -0.11
CA GLN A 94 2.01 -2.73 1.07
C GLN A 94 2.95 -2.37 2.22
N TYR A 95 2.48 -2.46 3.46
CA TYR A 95 3.36 -2.44 4.62
C TYR A 95 3.19 -3.68 5.49
N GLY A 96 4.23 -3.99 6.26
CA GLY A 96 4.25 -5.06 7.23
C GLY A 96 4.51 -4.53 8.64
N VAL A 97 3.75 -5.05 9.60
CA VAL A 97 3.96 -4.83 11.03
C VAL A 97 4.21 -6.16 11.74
N MET A 98 4.86 -6.11 12.89
CA MET A 98 4.99 -7.28 13.75
C MET A 98 3.70 -7.47 14.55
N GLY A 99 3.02 -8.60 14.33
CA GLY A 99 1.82 -8.97 15.08
C GLY A 99 2.10 -9.42 16.51
N GLU A 100 1.02 -9.71 17.25
CA GLU A 100 1.07 -10.11 18.68
C GLU A 100 1.90 -11.38 18.95
N ASN A 101 2.03 -12.25 17.95
CA ASN A 101 2.81 -13.49 18.03
C ASN A 101 4.24 -13.34 17.47
N SER A 102 4.71 -12.11 17.28
CA SER A 102 5.99 -11.79 16.64
C SER A 102 6.10 -12.34 15.22
N GLN A 103 4.98 -12.58 14.53
CA GLN A 103 4.99 -12.87 13.10
C GLN A 103 4.75 -11.59 12.29
N PRO A 104 5.46 -11.40 11.17
CA PRO A 104 5.14 -10.33 10.23
C PRO A 104 3.72 -10.52 9.71
N GLN A 105 2.90 -9.49 9.84
CA GLN A 105 1.58 -9.41 9.23
C GLN A 105 1.57 -8.29 8.21
N LEU A 106 0.99 -8.56 7.05
CA LEU A 106 0.95 -7.61 5.94
C LEU A 106 -0.42 -6.92 5.89
N SER A 107 -0.38 -5.63 5.53
CA SER A 107 -1.58 -4.89 5.15
C SER A 107 -2.19 -5.43 3.87
N ASP A 108 -3.42 -5.02 3.57
CA ASP A 108 -3.90 -5.05 2.19
C ASP A 108 -3.02 -4.16 1.28
N LEU A 109 -3.08 -4.40 -0.03
CA LEU A 109 -2.44 -3.54 -1.03
C LEU A 109 -3.20 -2.22 -1.14
N SER A 110 -2.47 -1.11 -1.22
CA SER A 110 -3.04 0.22 -1.50
C SER A 110 -3.92 0.23 -2.75
N GLN A 111 -4.74 1.26 -2.88
CA GLN A 111 -5.29 1.68 -4.16
C GLN A 111 -4.19 1.82 -5.23
N PRO A 112 -4.48 1.57 -6.52
CA PRO A 112 -3.49 1.69 -7.57
C PRO A 112 -3.14 3.16 -7.88
N LEU A 113 -1.85 3.46 -7.95
CA LEU A 113 -1.32 4.73 -8.45
C LEU A 113 -0.91 4.56 -9.92
N GLN A 114 -1.59 5.26 -10.83
CA GLN A 114 -1.21 5.29 -12.25
C GLN A 114 -0.18 6.39 -12.48
N VAL A 115 0.96 6.02 -13.06
CA VAL A 115 1.97 6.98 -13.51
C VAL A 115 2.07 6.94 -15.03
N SER A 116 1.87 8.08 -15.65
CA SER A 116 2.04 8.33 -17.07
C SER A 116 2.88 9.57 -17.28
N PHE A 117 3.50 9.68 -18.44
CA PHE A 117 4.30 10.84 -18.84
C PHE A 117 3.51 11.71 -19.83
N PRO A 118 3.81 13.02 -19.92
CA PRO A 118 3.24 13.93 -20.90
C PRO A 118 3.41 13.49 -22.36
#